data_AF-A0A0Q4LAH1-F1
#
_entry.id   AF-A0A0Q4LAH1-F1
#
_cell.length_a   1.000
_cell.length_b   1.000
_cell.length_c   1.000
_cell.angle_alpha   90.00
_cell.angle_beta   90.00
_cell.angle_gamma   90.00
#
_symmetry.space_group_name_H-M   'P 1'
#
loop_
_entity.id
_entity.type
_entity.pdbx_description
1 polymer ?
#
loop_
_entity_poly.entity_id
_entity_poly.type
_entity_poly.pdbx_seq_one_letter_code
_entity_poly.pdbx_strand_id
1 'polypeptide(L)'
;MSPLDRVRAAALALPETEETVSHGQPTFFVAGKQFAQFRADHHGDGLTMVCVKTGGSDEQAMLIEANPAVYSRPAYLGATGWVGMTVAGDPDWALVEDRIARSWELAAPARLLEAGGR
;
A
#
# COMPACT_ATOMS: atom_id res chain seq x y z
N MET A 1 10.04 -9.56 13.41
CA MET A 1 9.87 -8.33 12.62
C MET A 1 8.38 -8.04 12.59
N SER A 2 7.94 -6.84 12.95
CA SER A 2 6.51 -6.52 12.94
C SER A 2 5.98 -6.38 11.50
N PRO A 3 4.66 -6.43 11.26
CA PRO A 3 4.10 -6.14 9.94
C PRO A 3 4.51 -4.75 9.42
N LEU A 4 4.56 -3.74 10.30
CA LEU A 4 5.02 -2.40 9.93
C LEU A 4 6.50 -2.40 9.50
N ASP A 5 7.37 -3.12 10.20
CA ASP A 5 8.79 -3.21 9.82
C ASP A 5 8.98 -3.83 8.44
N ARG A 6 8.15 -4.83 8.08
CA ARG A 6 8.17 -5.42 6.73
C ARG A 6 7.66 -4.46 5.66
N VAL A 7 6.56 -3.76 5.93
CA VAL A 7 6.06 -2.71 5.02
C VAL A 7 7.09 -1.61 4.81
N ARG A 8 7.78 -1.19 5.89
CA ARG A 8 8.90 -0.23 5.81
C ARG A 8 10.04 -0.76 4.96
N ALA A 9 10.46 -2.00 5.19
CA ALA A 9 11.54 -2.62 4.40
C ALA A 9 11.19 -2.66 2.91
N ALA A 10 9.95 -3.03 2.56
CA ALA A 10 9.47 -3.08 1.19
C ALA A 10 9.40 -1.68 0.54
N ALA A 11 8.80 -0.71 1.23
CA ALA A 11 8.59 0.63 0.69
C ALA A 11 9.90 1.41 0.58
N LEU A 12 10.73 1.43 1.63
CA LEU A 12 11.97 2.22 1.68
C LEU A 12 13.10 1.65 0.80
N ALA A 13 12.95 0.42 0.30
CA ALA A 13 13.84 -0.13 -0.72
C ALA A 13 13.59 0.50 -2.11
N LEU A 14 12.42 1.10 -2.33
CA LEU A 14 12.05 1.68 -3.62
C LEU A 14 12.66 3.08 -3.80
N PRO A 15 13.12 3.44 -5.01
CA PRO A 15 13.82 4.70 -5.24
C PRO A 15 13.01 5.93 -4.81
N GLU A 16 13.70 6.88 -4.18
CA GLU A 16 13.14 8.16 -3.72
C GLU A 16 11.88 8.03 -2.86
N THR A 17 11.86 7.00 -2.02
CA THR A 17 10.79 6.80 -1.04
C THR A 17 11.12 7.47 0.29
N GLU A 18 10.12 8.15 0.84
CA GLU A 18 10.17 8.76 2.17
C GLU A 18 9.00 8.24 3.03
N GLU A 19 9.25 8.03 4.33
CA GLU A 19 8.21 7.79 5.33
C GLU A 19 7.86 9.10 6.05
N THR A 20 6.57 9.39 6.17
CA THR A 20 6.04 10.49 6.98
C THR A 20 4.80 10.03 7.74
N VAL A 21 4.57 10.56 8.94
CA VAL A 21 3.31 10.35 9.65
C VAL A 21 2.25 11.29 9.08
N SER A 22 1.20 10.72 8.49
CA SER A 22 0.04 11.46 7.97
C SER A 22 -1.22 10.97 8.69
N HIS A 23 -1.99 11.89 9.27
CA HIS A 23 -3.19 11.56 10.06
C HIS A 23 -2.94 10.49 11.14
N GLY A 24 -1.76 10.51 11.75
CA GLY A 24 -1.35 9.54 12.79
C GLY A 24 -0.89 8.18 12.27
N GLN A 25 -0.76 8.00 10.95
CA GLN A 25 -0.43 6.73 10.32
C GLN A 25 0.91 6.80 9.57
N PRO A 26 1.79 5.78 9.68
CA PRO A 26 2.96 5.64 8.83
C PRO A 26 2.54 5.62 7.36
N THR A 27 3.03 6.58 6.59
CA THR A 27 2.62 6.82 5.21
C THR A 27 3.86 7.02 4.34
N PHE A 28 3.86 6.44 3.15
CA PHE A 28 5.01 6.41 2.26
C PHE A 28 4.74 7.17 0.97
N PHE A 29 5.73 7.95 0.55
CA PHE A 29 5.66 8.87 -0.58
C PHE A 29 6.82 8.65 -1.52
N VAL A 30 6.59 8.78 -2.82
CA VAL A 30 7.63 8.89 -3.85
C VAL A 30 7.52 10.24 -4.52
N ALA A 31 8.59 11.03 -4.53
CA ALA A 31 8.61 12.39 -5.11
C ALA A 31 7.39 13.24 -4.70
N GLY A 32 7.02 13.19 -3.41
CA GLY A 32 5.89 13.93 -2.84
C GLY A 32 4.49 13.32 -3.09
N LYS A 33 4.38 12.16 -3.76
CA LYS A 33 3.10 11.48 -4.01
C LYS A 33 2.95 10.24 -3.15
N GLN A 34 1.83 10.17 -2.42
CA GLN A 34 1.51 9.02 -1.56
C GLN A 34 1.27 7.75 -2.38
N PHE A 35 1.86 6.64 -1.95
CA PHE A 35 1.63 5.33 -2.56
C PHE A 35 1.36 4.19 -1.57
N ALA A 36 1.72 4.32 -0.30
CA ALA A 36 1.34 3.34 0.72
C ALA A 36 0.98 4.01 2.04
N GLN A 37 0.07 3.41 2.80
CA GLN A 37 -0.27 3.84 4.16
C GLN A 37 -0.54 2.62 5.02
N PHE A 38 0.20 2.48 6.12
CA PHE A 38 -0.02 1.42 7.09
C PHE A 38 -1.09 1.83 8.10
N ARG A 39 -2.04 0.94 8.36
CA ARG A 39 -3.12 1.14 9.32
C ARG A 39 -3.13 -0.03 10.29
N ALA A 40 -3.06 0.28 11.58
CA ALA A 40 -3.27 -0.69 12.65
C ALA A 40 -4.35 -0.13 13.58
N ASP A 41 -5.42 -0.91 13.77
CA ASP A 41 -6.56 -0.59 14.61
C ASP A 41 -7.15 0.81 14.31
N HIS A 42 -7.40 1.08 13.03
CA HIS A 42 -7.81 2.41 12.61
C HIS A 42 -9.27 2.63 12.98
N HIS A 43 -9.52 3.63 13.85
CA HIS A 43 -10.84 3.87 14.45
C HIS A 43 -11.38 2.71 15.30
N GLY A 44 -10.51 1.84 15.83
CA GLY A 44 -10.94 0.72 16.67
C GLY A 44 -11.53 -0.45 15.86
N ASP A 45 -11.22 -0.54 14.56
CA ASP A 45 -11.70 -1.61 13.68
C ASP A 45 -11.00 -2.96 13.91
N GLY A 46 -9.93 -2.99 14.72
CA GLY A 46 -9.12 -4.18 14.98
C GLY A 46 -8.33 -4.69 13.77
N LEU A 47 -8.31 -3.95 12.66
CA LEU A 47 -7.67 -4.37 11.42
C LEU A 47 -6.22 -3.89 11.37
N THR A 48 -5.33 -4.76 10.89
CA THR A 48 -3.96 -4.37 10.53
C THR A 48 -3.79 -4.57 9.04
N MET A 49 -3.62 -3.48 8.30
CA MET A 49 -3.57 -3.49 6.83
C MET A 49 -2.54 -2.50 6.29
N VAL A 50 -2.12 -2.72 5.05
CA VAL A 50 -1.48 -1.69 4.22
C VAL A 50 -2.44 -1.28 3.11
N CYS A 51 -2.70 0.02 2.99
CA CYS A 51 -3.46 0.58 1.88
C CYS A 51 -2.49 0.95 0.75
N VAL A 52 -2.80 0.52 -0.46
CA VAL A 52 -1.99 0.74 -1.68
C VAL A 52 -2.88 1.20 -2.83
N LYS A 53 -2.32 1.92 -3.80
CA LYS A 53 -3.00 2.36 -5.03
C LYS A 53 -3.27 1.16 -5.94
N THR A 54 -4.36 1.24 -6.68
CA THR A 54 -4.60 0.42 -7.88
C THR A 54 -4.66 1.33 -9.11
N GLY A 55 -4.71 0.76 -10.32
CA GLY A 55 -4.93 1.49 -11.55
C GLY A 55 -6.30 2.20 -11.65
N GLY A 56 -7.19 1.99 -10.68
CA GLY A 56 -8.53 2.60 -10.62
C GLY A 56 -9.55 1.73 -9.89
N SER A 57 -10.80 2.18 -9.89
CA SER A 57 -11.93 1.48 -9.24
C SER A 57 -12.14 0.07 -9.76
N ASP A 58 -11.88 -0.17 -11.05
CA ASP A 58 -12.14 -1.47 -11.68
C ASP A 58 -11.13 -2.51 -11.21
N GLU A 59 -9.83 -2.18 -11.18
CA GLU A 59 -8.81 -3.06 -10.60
C GLU A 59 -9.07 -3.27 -9.10
N GLN A 60 -9.48 -2.24 -8.36
CA GLN A 60 -9.84 -2.38 -6.95
C GLN A 60 -10.97 -3.39 -6.76
N ALA A 61 -12.05 -3.27 -7.54
CA ALA A 61 -13.21 -4.17 -7.44
C ALA A 61 -12.82 -5.61 -7.80
N MET A 62 -12.06 -5.80 -8.87
CA MET A 62 -11.58 -7.12 -9.29
C MET A 62 -10.72 -7.81 -8.21
N LEU A 63 -9.85 -7.06 -7.51
CA LEU A 63 -9.03 -7.62 -6.45
C LEU A 63 -9.86 -8.06 -5.24
N ILE A 64 -10.82 -7.23 -4.84
CA ILE A 64 -11.74 -7.55 -3.73
C ILE A 64 -12.59 -8.77 -4.09
N GLU A 65 -13.10 -8.86 -5.32
CA GLU A 65 -13.87 -10.01 -5.80
C GLU A 65 -13.02 -11.30 -5.84
N ALA A 66 -11.79 -11.21 -6.34
CA ALA A 66 -10.91 -12.36 -6.49
C ALA A 66 -10.45 -12.93 -5.14
N ASN A 67 -10.21 -12.08 -4.13
CA ASN A 67 -9.79 -12.54 -2.81
C ASN A 67 -10.26 -11.58 -1.69
N PRO A 68 -11.54 -11.66 -1.27
CA PRO A 68 -12.10 -10.78 -0.25
C PRO A 68 -11.55 -11.03 1.17
N ALA A 69 -10.83 -12.13 1.38
CA ALA A 69 -10.14 -12.39 2.65
C ALA A 69 -8.83 -11.60 2.76
N VAL A 70 -8.21 -11.26 1.64
CA VAL A 70 -6.96 -10.48 1.58
C VAL A 70 -7.24 -9.01 1.35
N TYR A 71 -8.16 -8.70 0.43
CA TYR A 71 -8.42 -7.35 -0.03
C TYR A 71 -9.74 -6.80 0.52
N SER A 72 -9.71 -5.53 0.91
CA SER A 72 -10.90 -4.78 1.32
C SER A 72 -10.86 -3.35 0.79
N ARG A 73 -12.01 -2.69 0.74
CA ARG A 73 -12.10 -1.26 0.40
C ARG A 73 -11.80 -0.42 1.65
N PRO A 74 -10.66 0.31 1.72
CA PRO A 74 -10.30 1.07 2.90
C PRO A 74 -11.16 2.32 3.05
N ALA A 75 -11.52 2.67 4.28
CA ALA A 75 -12.22 3.92 4.58
C ALA A 75 -11.40 5.14 4.10
N TYR A 76 -12.09 6.16 3.59
CA TYR A 76 -11.56 7.42 3.04
C TYR A 76 -10.74 7.30 1.75
N LEU A 77 -9.86 6.29 1.62
CA LEU A 77 -9.03 6.09 0.43
C LEU A 77 -9.75 5.29 -0.66
N GLY A 78 -10.69 4.43 -0.29
CA GLY A 78 -11.34 3.49 -1.20
C GLY A 78 -12.08 4.16 -2.36
N ALA A 79 -12.66 5.34 -2.15
CA ALA A 79 -13.34 6.10 -3.21
C ALA A 79 -12.37 6.58 -4.33
N THR A 80 -11.07 6.61 -4.05
CA THR A 80 -10.02 7.08 -4.98
C THR A 80 -9.20 5.94 -5.58
N GLY A 81 -9.73 4.70 -5.57
CA GLY A 81 -9.06 3.54 -6.18
C GLY A 81 -7.90 2.97 -5.35
N TRP A 82 -7.96 3.06 -4.02
CA TRP A 82 -7.00 2.38 -3.15
C TRP A 82 -7.59 1.08 -2.61
N VAL A 83 -6.76 0.05 -2.45
CA VAL A 83 -7.18 -1.22 -1.82
C VAL A 83 -6.40 -1.44 -0.52
N GLY A 84 -7.06 -1.98 0.49
CA GLY A 84 -6.43 -2.41 1.73
C GLY A 84 -6.07 -3.89 1.64
N MET A 85 -4.86 -4.25 2.04
CA MET A 85 -4.41 -5.63 2.19
C MET A 85 -4.20 -5.95 3.65
N THR A 86 -4.88 -6.99 4.17
CA THR A 86 -4.61 -7.45 5.55
C THR A 86 -3.17 -7.93 5.69
N VAL A 87 -2.51 -7.52 6.77
CA VAL A 87 -1.16 -7.97 7.15
C VAL A 87 -1.12 -8.51 8.58
N ALA A 88 -2.30 -8.84 9.12
CA ALA A 88 -2.45 -9.59 10.36
C ALA A 88 -2.32 -11.10 10.12
N GLY A 89 -1.88 -11.84 11.13
CA GLY A 89 -1.72 -13.30 11.05
C GLY A 89 -0.52 -13.70 10.19
N ASP A 90 -0.76 -14.51 9.15
CA ASP A 90 0.25 -15.03 8.22
C ASP A 90 -0.05 -14.59 6.77
N PRO A 91 0.20 -13.30 6.43
CA PRO A 91 -0.06 -12.80 5.09
C PRO A 91 0.98 -13.31 4.09
N ASP A 92 0.58 -13.44 2.82
CA ASP A 92 1.51 -13.67 1.72
C ASP A 92 2.35 -12.40 1.50
N TRP A 93 3.54 -12.38 2.10
CA TRP A 93 4.42 -11.22 2.05
C TRP A 93 4.97 -10.94 0.65
N ALA A 94 5.14 -11.95 -0.19
CA ALA A 94 5.58 -11.72 -1.57
C ALA A 94 4.50 -10.95 -2.34
N LEU A 95 3.22 -11.28 -2.12
CA LEU A 95 2.10 -10.55 -2.70
C LEU A 95 1.99 -9.10 -2.14
N VAL A 96 2.18 -8.92 -0.83
CA VAL A 96 2.14 -7.59 -0.20
C VAL A 96 3.25 -6.69 -0.74
N GLU A 97 4.48 -7.22 -0.82
CA GLU A 97 5.64 -6.50 -1.36
C GLU A 97 5.44 -6.14 -2.83
N ASP A 98 4.93 -7.06 -3.65
CA ASP A 98 4.60 -6.78 -5.05
C ASP A 98 3.57 -5.64 -5.19
N ARG A 99 2.53 -5.65 -4.34
CA ARG A 99 1.47 -4.64 -4.39
C ARG A 99 1.92 -3.26 -3.90
N ILE A 100 2.79 -3.20 -2.90
CA ILE A 100 3.43 -1.94 -2.48
C ILE A 100 4.22 -1.34 -3.64
N ALA A 101 4.99 -2.17 -4.33
CA ALA A 101 5.90 -1.69 -5.36
C ALA A 101 5.16 -1.36 -6.67
N ARG A 102 4.08 -2.08 -7.03
CA ARG A 102 3.16 -1.65 -8.10
C ARG A 102 2.45 -0.34 -7.77
N SER A 103 2.11 -0.12 -6.51
CA SER A 103 1.55 1.16 -6.08
C SER A 103 2.54 2.32 -6.20
N TRP A 104 3.82 2.06 -5.90
CA TRP A 104 4.90 3.01 -6.15
C TRP A 104 5.03 3.33 -7.64
N GLU A 105 4.96 2.35 -8.54
CA GLU A 105 5.00 2.59 -9.99
C GLU A 105 3.88 3.52 -10.47
N LEU A 106 2.68 3.38 -9.90
CA LEU A 106 1.53 4.25 -10.20
C LEU A 106 1.69 5.68 -9.69
N ALA A 107 2.57 5.91 -8.71
CA ALA A 107 2.84 7.22 -8.14
C ALA A 107 4.13 7.87 -8.69
N ALA A 108 5.11 7.05 -9.07
CA ALA A 108 6.44 7.48 -9.45
C ALA A 108 6.43 8.38 -10.71
N PRO A 109 7.29 9.40 -10.79
CA PRO A 109 7.51 10.15 -12.02
C PRO A 109 8.21 9.28 -13.07
N ALA A 110 7.96 9.55 -14.36
CA ALA A 110 8.47 8.77 -15.49
C ALA A 110 9.99 8.48 -15.42
N ARG A 111 10.79 9.47 -14.99
CA ARG A 111 12.24 9.32 -14.84
C ARG A 111 12.68 8.17 -13.93
N LEU A 112 11.86 7.78 -12.94
CA LEU A 112 12.17 6.65 -12.06
C LEU A 112 11.81 5.30 -12.69
N LEU A 113 10.80 5.29 -13.56
CA LEU A 113 10.41 4.09 -14.30
C LEU A 113 11.42 3.78 -15.43
N GLU A 114 11.90 4.83 -16.10
CA GLU A 114 12.88 4.71 -17.19
C GLU A 114 14.29 4.33 -16.71
N ALA A 115 14.61 4.61 -15.44
CA ALA A 115 15.91 4.31 -14.83
C ALA A 115 16.08 2.85 -14.36
N GLY A 116 15.11 1.97 -14.67
CA GLY A 116 15.17 0.55 -14.31
C GLY A 116 14.07 0.08 -13.36
N GLY A 117 13.14 0.94 -12.96
CA GLY A 117 11.99 0.55 -12.13
C GLY A 117 12.39 -0.07 -10.78
N ARG A 118 11.43 -0.76 -10.15
CA ARG A 118 11.61 -1.48 -8.88
C ARG A 118 12.40 -2.78 -9.05
#